data_AF-A0A9Q3SR67-F1
#
_entry.id   AF-A0A9Q3SR67-F1
#
_cell.length_a   1.000
_cell.length_b   1.000
_cell.length_c   1.000
_cell.angle_alpha   90.00
_cell.angle_beta   90.00
_cell.angle_gamma   90.00
#
_symmetry.space_group_name_H-M   'P 1'
#
loop_
_entity.id
_entity.type
_entity.pdbx_description
1 polymer ?
#
loop_
_entity_poly.entity_id
_entity_poly.type
_entity_poly.pdbx_seq_one_letter_code
_entity_poly.pdbx_strand_id
1 'polypeptide(L)'
;MRPSEEHPDTFAGLTPEQCHAVDQAVAAERLEGWRPTPADLALLVAECRGETVLPSVREGLIGDGPVRESRWAALSPRHTPYLLPGSRTLRNVLGIVDAAALHRAESILTALRLVRCHAGRADLGSAVGVHRLLSVHRYVFQDVYVWAGDVRTVELSKNGTAFARCSVVWDGLMGVHETILGADWAAADRGELAYLLSRTYADLNQVHPFREGNGRAATMLLHLLVAPTGFRLDLTDVERRDWIGASQDSAPFRQAGAPSARPFLPLFLRALSS
;
A
#
# COMPACT_ATOMS: atom_id res chain seq x y z
N MET A 1 15.29 8.56 -6.99
CA MET A 1 15.35 9.08 -8.37
C MET A 1 14.03 8.79 -9.06
N ARG A 2 13.44 9.82 -9.68
CA ARG A 2 12.06 9.78 -10.15
C ARG A 2 11.97 9.09 -11.51
N PRO A 3 11.00 8.18 -11.73
CA PRO A 3 10.74 7.62 -13.06
C PRO A 3 10.58 8.68 -14.14
N SER A 4 9.93 9.82 -13.83
CA SER A 4 9.75 10.94 -14.75
C SER A 4 11.06 11.62 -15.18
N GLU A 5 12.08 11.62 -14.31
CA GLU A 5 13.42 12.13 -14.61
C GLU A 5 14.28 11.09 -15.34
N GLU A 6 14.10 9.81 -15.02
CA GLU A 6 14.79 8.66 -15.64
C GLU A 6 14.33 8.41 -17.08
N HIS A 7 13.05 8.64 -17.37
CA HIS A 7 12.40 8.29 -18.64
C HIS A 7 11.59 9.47 -19.22
N PRO A 8 12.23 10.62 -19.52
CA PRO A 8 11.52 11.85 -19.91
C PRO A 8 10.65 11.66 -21.15
N ASP A 9 11.07 10.84 -22.12
CA ASP A 9 10.31 10.57 -23.34
C ASP A 9 9.00 9.80 -23.04
N THR A 10 9.01 8.88 -22.08
CA THR A 10 7.80 8.14 -21.67
C THR A 10 6.79 9.06 -20.99
N PHE A 11 7.27 10.07 -20.27
CA PHE A 11 6.44 11.03 -19.52
C PHE A 11 6.11 12.29 -20.34
N ALA A 12 6.54 12.37 -21.60
CA ALA A 12 6.32 13.53 -22.44
C ALA A 12 4.83 13.94 -22.48
N GLY A 13 4.58 15.22 -22.26
CA GLY A 13 3.23 15.80 -22.27
C GLY A 13 2.39 15.61 -21.00
N LEU A 14 2.92 14.97 -19.95
CA LEU A 14 2.28 14.97 -18.63
C LEU A 14 2.54 16.29 -17.89
N THR A 15 1.55 16.73 -17.09
CA THR A 15 1.75 17.85 -16.15
C THR A 15 2.60 17.42 -14.95
N PRO A 16 3.19 18.36 -14.17
CA PRO A 16 3.92 18.01 -12.95
C PRO A 16 3.10 17.19 -11.94
N GLU A 17 1.79 17.42 -11.85
CA GLU A 17 0.87 16.67 -10.98
C GLU A 17 0.70 15.23 -11.48
N GLN A 18 0.58 15.06 -12.80
CA GLN A 18 0.50 13.74 -13.42
C GLN A 18 1.81 12.95 -13.30
N CYS A 19 2.95 13.59 -13.53
CA CYS A 19 4.27 12.98 -13.29
C CYS A 19 4.38 12.50 -11.84
N HIS A 20 4.03 13.36 -10.88
CA HIS A 20 4.05 12.98 -9.48
C HIS A 20 3.10 11.82 -9.16
N ALA A 21 1.91 11.77 -9.77
CA ALA A 21 0.98 10.66 -9.53
C ALA A 21 1.57 9.31 -9.92
N VAL A 22 2.29 9.25 -11.05
CA VAL A 22 3.00 8.04 -11.48
C VAL A 22 4.23 7.79 -10.62
N ASP A 23 5.01 8.82 -10.32
CA ASP A 23 6.24 8.71 -9.53
C ASP A 23 5.96 8.18 -8.11
N GLN A 24 4.91 8.65 -7.43
CA GLN A 24 4.53 8.16 -6.10
C GLN A 24 3.97 6.74 -6.13
N ALA A 25 3.18 6.39 -7.15
CA ALA A 25 2.70 5.02 -7.33
C ALA A 25 3.89 4.05 -7.48
N VAL A 26 4.88 4.42 -8.30
CA VAL A 26 6.11 3.64 -8.47
C VAL A 26 6.95 3.64 -7.19
N ALA A 27 7.02 4.76 -6.44
CA ALA A 27 7.74 4.82 -5.17
C ALA A 27 7.19 3.80 -4.17
N ALA A 28 5.86 3.72 -4.01
CA ALA A 28 5.22 2.75 -3.13
C ALA A 28 5.57 1.29 -3.50
N GLU A 29 5.57 0.96 -4.80
CA GLU A 29 5.92 -0.39 -5.27
C GLU A 29 7.43 -0.69 -5.18
N ARG A 30 8.30 0.32 -5.35
CA ARG A 30 9.75 0.18 -5.17
C ARG A 30 10.13 -0.17 -3.73
N LEU A 31 9.36 0.31 -2.74
CA LEU A 31 9.53 -0.08 -1.34
C LEU A 31 9.25 -1.58 -1.11
N GLU A 32 8.32 -2.17 -1.86
CA GLU A 32 8.05 -3.61 -1.84
C GLU A 32 9.10 -4.42 -2.63
N GLY A 33 9.82 -3.76 -3.53
CA GLY A 33 10.94 -4.33 -4.29
C GLY A 33 10.65 -4.52 -5.77
N TRP A 34 9.50 -4.06 -6.25
CA TRP A 34 9.21 -4.06 -7.68
C TRP A 34 10.04 -2.98 -8.38
N ARG A 35 10.53 -3.31 -9.58
CA ARG A 35 11.19 -2.36 -10.47
C ARG A 35 10.47 -2.40 -11.82
N PRO A 36 9.66 -1.37 -12.15
CA PRO A 36 8.93 -1.36 -13.40
C PRO A 36 9.90 -1.34 -14.59
N THR A 37 9.54 -2.08 -15.63
CA THR A 37 10.16 -1.96 -16.95
C THR A 37 9.64 -0.71 -17.67
N PRO A 38 10.30 -0.27 -18.77
CA PRO A 38 9.75 0.81 -19.60
C PRO A 38 8.33 0.53 -20.11
N ALA A 39 7.98 -0.73 -20.37
CA ALA A 39 6.63 -1.11 -20.78
C ALA A 39 5.61 -0.94 -19.64
N ASP A 40 5.99 -1.29 -18.41
CA ASP A 40 5.15 -1.05 -17.23
C ASP A 40 4.93 0.46 -17.03
N LEU A 41 5.98 1.28 -17.15
CA LEU A 41 5.87 2.73 -17.05
C LEU A 41 4.93 3.32 -18.10
N ALA A 42 4.99 2.83 -19.34
CA ALA A 42 4.08 3.26 -20.40
C ALA A 42 2.61 2.97 -20.05
N LEU A 43 2.31 1.83 -19.44
CA LEU A 43 0.96 1.52 -18.95
C LEU A 43 0.52 2.49 -17.84
N LEU A 44 1.41 2.80 -16.88
CA LEU A 44 1.10 3.75 -15.81
C LEU A 44 0.86 5.16 -16.34
N VAL A 45 1.65 5.62 -17.32
CA VAL A 45 1.47 6.91 -17.99
C VAL A 45 0.15 6.95 -18.76
N ALA A 46 -0.16 5.91 -19.54
CA ALA A 46 -1.44 5.82 -20.26
C ALA A 46 -2.64 5.86 -19.30
N GLU A 47 -2.56 5.12 -18.20
CA GLU A 47 -3.58 5.16 -17.15
C GLU A 47 -3.68 6.55 -16.52
N CYS A 48 -2.57 7.26 -16.31
CA CYS A 48 -2.54 8.62 -15.78
C CYS A 48 -3.19 9.64 -16.73
N ARG A 49 -3.06 9.46 -18.04
CA ARG A 49 -3.73 10.28 -19.08
C ARG A 49 -5.23 10.06 -19.17
N GLY A 50 -5.75 9.00 -18.54
CA GLY A 50 -7.16 8.62 -18.60
C GLY A 50 -7.49 7.67 -19.75
N GLU A 51 -6.49 7.10 -20.43
CA GLU A 51 -6.67 6.12 -21.52
C GLU A 51 -7.29 4.78 -21.05
N THR A 52 -7.49 4.61 -19.74
CA THR A 52 -8.18 3.48 -19.10
C THR A 52 -7.68 2.12 -19.60
N VAL A 53 -6.47 1.75 -19.17
CA VAL A 53 -5.80 0.49 -19.54
C VAL A 53 -6.04 -0.62 -18.53
N LEU A 54 -6.45 -0.30 -17.29
CA LEU A 54 -6.62 -1.29 -16.23
C LEU A 54 -7.51 -2.49 -16.63
N PRO A 55 -8.70 -2.31 -17.25
CA PRO A 55 -9.54 -3.45 -17.62
C PRO A 55 -8.86 -4.42 -18.60
N SER A 56 -8.20 -3.90 -19.64
CA SER A 56 -7.54 -4.72 -20.67
C SER A 56 -6.27 -5.39 -20.13
N VAL A 57 -5.48 -4.68 -19.32
CA VAL A 57 -4.33 -5.26 -18.62
C VAL A 57 -4.78 -6.40 -17.71
N ARG A 58 -5.86 -6.21 -16.94
CA ARG A 58 -6.41 -7.24 -16.08
C ARG A 58 -6.85 -8.48 -16.86
N GLU A 59 -7.55 -8.29 -17.98
CA GLU A 59 -8.01 -9.38 -18.83
C GLU A 59 -6.85 -10.21 -19.38
N GLY A 60 -5.77 -9.56 -19.83
CA GLY A 60 -4.55 -10.23 -20.30
C GLY A 60 -3.75 -10.98 -19.22
N LEU A 61 -4.09 -10.78 -17.94
CA LEU A 61 -3.45 -11.42 -16.79
C LEU A 61 -4.28 -12.58 -16.20
N ILE A 62 -5.46 -12.87 -16.74
CA ILE A 62 -6.29 -13.99 -16.29
C ILE A 62 -5.54 -15.30 -16.56
N GLY A 63 -5.35 -16.11 -15.51
CA GLY A 63 -4.77 -17.43 -15.58
C GLY A 63 -5.81 -18.55 -15.70
N ASP A 64 -5.33 -19.76 -15.97
CA ASP A 64 -6.17 -20.95 -16.25
C ASP A 64 -6.75 -21.63 -14.98
N GLY A 65 -6.41 -21.15 -13.79
CA GLY A 65 -6.88 -21.71 -12.54
C GLY A 65 -8.34 -21.33 -12.23
N PRO A 66 -9.00 -22.06 -11.32
CA PRO A 66 -10.38 -21.78 -10.97
C PRO A 66 -10.53 -20.39 -10.35
N VAL A 67 -11.24 -19.50 -11.05
CA VAL A 67 -11.66 -18.20 -10.53
C VAL A 67 -12.65 -18.43 -9.40
N ARG A 68 -12.27 -18.11 -8.16
CA ARG A 68 -13.15 -18.29 -7.00
C ARG A 68 -13.95 -17.02 -6.76
N GLU A 69 -15.17 -16.97 -7.28
CA GLU A 69 -16.21 -16.08 -6.78
C GLU A 69 -16.56 -16.52 -5.34
N SER A 70 -16.36 -15.66 -4.35
CA SER A 70 -16.57 -16.04 -2.95
C SER A 70 -17.89 -15.49 -2.43
N ARG A 71 -18.67 -16.34 -1.75
CA ARG A 71 -19.49 -15.90 -0.60
C ARG A 71 -19.23 -16.71 0.66
N TRP A 72 -19.18 -18.04 0.63
CA TRP A 72 -18.91 -18.87 1.83
C TRP A 72 -18.29 -20.22 1.45
N ALA A 73 -16.97 -20.29 1.28
CA ALA A 73 -16.29 -21.57 1.03
C ALA A 73 -15.99 -22.27 2.36
N ALA A 74 -16.86 -23.22 2.70
CA ALA A 74 -16.84 -24.19 3.81
C ALA A 74 -15.58 -24.25 4.68
N LEU A 75 -15.79 -24.06 6.00
CA LEU A 75 -14.80 -24.18 7.06
C LEU A 75 -14.36 -25.64 7.21
N SER A 76 -13.18 -25.97 6.66
CA SER A 76 -12.45 -27.21 7.00
C SER A 76 -11.25 -26.87 7.88
N PRO A 77 -11.02 -27.60 8.99
CA PRO A 77 -10.04 -27.26 10.03
C PRO A 77 -8.56 -27.36 9.62
N ARG A 78 -8.26 -27.66 8.34
CA ARG A 78 -6.89 -27.69 7.78
C ARG A 78 -6.61 -26.54 6.79
N HIS A 79 -7.49 -25.54 6.69
CA HIS A 79 -7.36 -24.45 5.73
C HIS A 79 -6.25 -23.46 6.11
N THR A 80 -5.34 -23.20 5.17
CA THR A 80 -4.63 -21.92 5.04
C THR A 80 -5.57 -20.96 4.30
N PRO A 81 -6.37 -20.13 5.00
CA PRO A 81 -7.55 -19.46 4.41
C PRO A 81 -7.23 -18.57 3.21
N TYR A 82 -5.99 -18.10 3.13
CA TYR A 82 -5.46 -17.22 2.10
C TYR A 82 -4.70 -17.92 0.96
N LEU A 83 -4.39 -19.22 1.06
CA LEU A 83 -3.62 -19.93 0.02
C LEU A 83 -4.53 -20.78 -0.86
N LEU A 84 -4.13 -20.97 -2.11
CA LEU A 84 -4.71 -21.98 -2.97
C LEU A 84 -4.46 -23.38 -2.36
N PRO A 85 -5.44 -24.30 -2.39
CA PRO A 85 -5.27 -25.64 -1.86
C PRO A 85 -4.04 -26.34 -2.45
N GLY A 86 -3.18 -26.89 -1.58
CA GLY A 86 -1.97 -27.61 -2.01
C GLY A 86 -0.86 -26.71 -2.58
N SER A 87 -0.97 -25.38 -2.49
CA SER A 87 0.00 -24.43 -3.04
C SER A 87 0.43 -23.38 -2.02
N ARG A 88 1.52 -22.68 -2.35
CA ARG A 88 2.00 -21.49 -1.63
C ARG A 88 1.50 -20.18 -2.25
N THR A 89 0.75 -20.27 -3.35
CA THR A 89 0.18 -19.12 -4.05
C THR A 89 -1.06 -18.61 -3.33
N LEU A 90 -1.19 -17.30 -3.18
CA LEU A 90 -2.35 -16.67 -2.56
C LEU A 90 -3.60 -16.84 -3.42
N ARG A 91 -4.75 -17.02 -2.76
CA ARG A 91 -6.06 -17.00 -3.41
C ARG A 91 -6.29 -15.63 -4.04
N ASN A 92 -6.56 -15.64 -5.33
CA ASN A 92 -6.70 -14.44 -6.14
C ASN A 92 -7.92 -14.55 -7.09
N VAL A 93 -8.41 -13.42 -7.58
CA VAL A 93 -9.54 -13.34 -8.53
C VAL A 93 -9.11 -13.54 -9.98
N LEU A 94 -7.81 -13.68 -10.24
CA LEU A 94 -7.25 -13.82 -11.58
C LEU A 94 -7.08 -15.28 -12.00
N GLY A 95 -7.32 -16.25 -11.12
CA GLY A 95 -7.09 -17.67 -11.43
C GLY A 95 -5.61 -18.04 -11.57
N ILE A 96 -4.68 -17.18 -11.14
CA ILE A 96 -3.25 -17.44 -11.28
C ILE A 96 -2.79 -18.44 -10.22
N VAL A 97 -2.19 -19.55 -10.64
CA VAL A 97 -1.68 -20.61 -9.74
C VAL A 97 -0.18 -20.51 -9.47
N ASP A 98 0.58 -19.85 -10.33
CA ASP A 98 2.01 -19.59 -10.16
C ASP A 98 2.27 -18.36 -9.30
N ALA A 99 3.09 -18.49 -8.26
CA ALA A 99 3.34 -17.41 -7.30
C ALA A 99 4.10 -16.23 -7.93
N ALA A 100 5.03 -16.50 -8.87
CA ALA A 100 5.80 -15.44 -9.52
C ALA A 100 4.94 -14.64 -10.51
N ALA A 101 4.09 -15.33 -11.28
CA ALA A 101 3.09 -14.71 -12.14
C ALA A 101 2.11 -13.87 -11.33
N LEU A 102 1.62 -14.37 -10.19
CA LEU A 102 0.71 -13.61 -9.32
C LEU A 102 1.39 -12.34 -8.78
N HIS A 103 2.65 -12.43 -8.35
CA HIS A 103 3.39 -11.27 -7.86
C HIS A 103 3.58 -10.20 -8.95
N ARG A 104 3.87 -10.59 -10.20
CA ARG A 104 3.94 -9.65 -11.33
C ARG A 104 2.60 -9.00 -11.62
N ALA A 105 1.53 -9.80 -11.69
CA ALA A 105 0.18 -9.31 -11.94
C ALA A 105 -0.29 -8.35 -10.83
N GLU A 106 -0.03 -8.69 -9.57
CA GLU A 106 -0.32 -7.83 -8.43
C GLU A 106 0.38 -6.48 -8.58
N SER A 107 1.71 -6.47 -8.77
CA SER A 107 2.51 -5.24 -8.83
C SER A 107 2.00 -4.27 -9.90
N ILE A 108 1.67 -4.78 -11.10
CA ILE A 108 1.15 -3.95 -12.20
C ILE A 108 -0.24 -3.40 -11.87
N LEU A 109 -1.16 -4.26 -11.40
CA LEU A 109 -2.54 -3.86 -11.13
C LEU A 109 -2.64 -2.90 -9.93
N THR A 110 -1.85 -3.12 -8.88
CA THR A 110 -1.81 -2.21 -7.72
C THR A 110 -1.17 -0.88 -8.08
N ALA A 111 -0.12 -0.87 -8.91
CA ALA A 111 0.48 0.37 -9.43
C ALA A 111 -0.53 1.20 -10.24
N LEU A 112 -1.29 0.57 -11.13
CA LEU A 112 -2.35 1.24 -11.90
C LEU A 112 -3.42 1.85 -10.98
N ARG A 113 -3.83 1.13 -9.92
CA ARG A 113 -4.78 1.65 -8.92
C ARG A 113 -4.19 2.79 -8.10
N LEU A 114 -2.91 2.73 -7.73
CA LEU A 114 -2.22 3.81 -7.01
C LEU A 114 -2.11 5.08 -7.87
N VAL A 115 -1.81 4.96 -9.18
CA VAL A 115 -1.87 6.10 -10.11
C VAL A 115 -3.24 6.76 -10.08
N ARG A 116 -4.33 5.98 -10.10
CA ARG A 116 -5.69 6.53 -9.96
C ARG A 116 -5.93 7.24 -8.64
N CYS A 117 -5.36 6.73 -7.54
CA CYS A 117 -5.46 7.36 -6.22
C CYS A 117 -4.76 8.72 -6.22
N HIS A 118 -3.51 8.80 -6.67
CA HIS A 118 -2.76 10.05 -6.73
C HIS A 118 -3.33 11.06 -7.74
N ALA A 119 -3.93 10.57 -8.82
CA ALA A 119 -4.61 11.42 -9.80
C ALA A 119 -6.02 11.88 -9.35
N GLY A 120 -6.47 11.54 -8.13
CA GLY A 120 -7.79 11.94 -7.62
C GLY A 120 -8.97 11.24 -8.31
N ARG A 121 -8.73 10.12 -9.01
CA ARG A 121 -9.74 9.35 -9.75
C ARG A 121 -10.23 8.10 -9.01
N ALA A 122 -9.74 7.86 -7.80
CA ALA A 122 -10.18 6.74 -6.98
C ALA A 122 -11.43 7.08 -6.18
N ASP A 123 -12.46 6.24 -6.28
CA ASP A 123 -13.60 6.28 -5.35
C ASP A 123 -13.24 5.48 -4.09
N LEU A 124 -12.96 6.22 -3.02
CA LEU A 124 -12.62 5.68 -1.69
C LEU A 124 -13.76 5.89 -0.68
N GLY A 125 -14.90 6.43 -1.12
CA GLY A 125 -16.02 6.84 -0.27
C GLY A 125 -15.68 7.98 0.71
N SER A 126 -16.55 8.16 1.71
CA SER A 126 -16.46 9.21 2.74
C SER A 126 -15.75 8.76 4.03
N ALA A 127 -15.14 7.57 4.05
CA ALA A 127 -14.48 7.02 5.23
C ALA A 127 -13.32 7.92 5.71
N VAL A 128 -13.09 7.98 7.03
CA VAL A 128 -12.02 8.77 7.66
C VAL A 128 -11.16 7.91 8.59
N GLY A 129 -9.98 8.42 8.98
CA GLY A 129 -9.03 7.70 9.83
C GLY A 129 -8.69 6.32 9.27
N VAL A 130 -8.60 5.29 10.13
CA VAL A 130 -8.32 3.92 9.67
C VAL A 130 -9.41 3.31 8.77
N HIS A 131 -10.65 3.80 8.78
CA HIS A 131 -11.63 3.29 7.81
C HIS A 131 -11.26 3.68 6.38
N ARG A 132 -10.58 4.82 6.18
CA ARG A 132 -9.99 5.18 4.89
C ARG A 132 -8.89 4.18 4.47
N LEU A 133 -8.10 3.65 5.41
CA LEU A 133 -7.10 2.61 5.13
C LEU A 133 -7.74 1.36 4.51
N LEU A 134 -8.87 0.93 5.06
CA LEU A 134 -9.61 -0.23 4.54
C LEU A 134 -10.18 0.03 3.15
N SER A 135 -10.73 1.23 2.90
CA SER A 135 -11.17 1.65 1.56
C SER A 135 -10.02 1.67 0.56
N VAL A 136 -8.86 2.21 0.94
CA VAL A 136 -7.65 2.24 0.12
C VAL A 136 -7.22 0.81 -0.21
N HIS A 137 -7.10 -0.06 0.80
CA HIS A 137 -6.70 -1.45 0.56
C HIS A 137 -7.71 -2.18 -0.34
N ARG A 138 -9.01 -2.01 -0.13
CA ARG A 138 -10.03 -2.56 -1.03
C ARG A 138 -9.81 -2.07 -2.45
N TYR A 139 -9.71 -0.76 -2.64
CA TYR A 139 -9.61 -0.16 -3.97
C TYR A 139 -8.34 -0.61 -4.72
N VAL A 140 -7.20 -0.66 -4.03
CA VAL A 140 -5.89 -1.00 -4.61
C VAL A 140 -5.80 -2.48 -4.97
N PHE A 141 -6.37 -3.37 -4.13
CA PHE A 141 -6.19 -4.82 -4.28
C PHE A 141 -7.41 -5.57 -4.84
N GLN A 142 -8.54 -4.91 -5.13
CA GLN A 142 -9.77 -5.56 -5.61
C GLN A 142 -9.61 -6.39 -6.89
N ASP A 143 -8.66 -6.03 -7.76
CA ASP A 143 -8.41 -6.74 -9.01
C ASP A 143 -7.53 -7.99 -8.83
N VAL A 144 -7.00 -8.19 -7.62
CA VAL A 144 -6.06 -9.28 -7.29
C VAL A 144 -6.66 -10.20 -6.23
N TYR A 145 -7.16 -9.66 -5.12
CA TYR A 145 -7.50 -10.44 -3.94
C TYR A 145 -8.98 -10.42 -3.59
N VAL A 146 -9.54 -11.62 -3.34
CA VAL A 146 -10.92 -11.81 -2.88
C VAL A 146 -11.20 -11.19 -1.51
N TRP A 147 -10.15 -10.93 -0.72
CA TRP A 147 -10.20 -10.39 0.64
C TRP A 147 -9.78 -8.91 0.68
N ALA A 148 -9.75 -8.21 -0.47
CA ALA A 148 -9.33 -6.82 -0.53
C ALA A 148 -10.19 -5.92 0.38
N GLY A 149 -9.55 -5.36 1.42
CA GLY A 149 -10.15 -4.50 2.43
C GLY A 149 -10.51 -5.22 3.72
N ASP A 150 -10.36 -6.54 3.78
CA ASP A 150 -10.67 -7.35 4.96
C ASP A 150 -9.44 -7.50 5.87
N VAL A 151 -9.68 -7.36 7.17
CA VAL A 151 -8.66 -7.57 8.20
C VAL A 151 -8.25 -9.04 8.24
N ARG A 152 -6.96 -9.31 8.45
CA ARG A 152 -6.40 -10.65 8.45
C ARG A 152 -6.92 -11.51 9.60
N THR A 153 -6.97 -12.81 9.35
CA THR A 153 -7.39 -13.85 10.31
C THR A 153 -6.29 -14.82 10.69
N VAL A 154 -5.06 -14.59 10.22
CA VAL A 154 -3.88 -15.42 10.52
C VAL A 154 -2.76 -14.57 11.10
N GLU A 155 -1.95 -15.19 11.95
CA GLU A 155 -0.76 -14.54 12.51
C GLU A 155 0.32 -14.38 11.45
N LEU A 156 1.03 -13.27 11.51
CA LEU A 156 2.07 -12.91 10.57
C LEU A 156 3.35 -12.51 11.30
N SER A 157 4.48 -12.83 10.68
CA SER A 157 5.80 -12.39 11.11
C SER A 157 6.67 -12.11 9.89
N LYS A 158 7.58 -11.16 9.99
CA LYS A 158 8.56 -10.83 8.96
C LYS A 158 9.95 -10.77 9.59
N ASN A 159 10.91 -11.49 9.01
CA ASN A 159 12.31 -11.55 9.49
C ASN A 159 12.46 -11.89 10.98
N GLY A 160 11.60 -12.75 11.53
CA GLY A 160 11.62 -13.14 12.94
C GLY A 160 10.86 -12.22 13.89
N THR A 161 10.38 -11.06 13.41
CA THR A 161 9.53 -10.15 14.19
C THR A 161 8.06 -10.45 13.93
N ALA A 162 7.30 -10.74 14.98
CA ALA A 162 5.85 -10.92 14.89
C ALA A 162 5.12 -9.56 14.87
N PHE A 163 4.13 -9.43 13.99
CA PHE A 163 3.19 -8.31 14.02
C PHE A 163 2.18 -8.48 15.16
N ALA A 164 1.24 -7.55 15.35
CA ALA A 164 0.18 -7.67 16.36
C ALA A 164 -0.57 -9.02 16.28
N ARG A 165 -1.10 -9.51 17.39
CA ARG A 165 -1.95 -10.73 17.35
C ARG A 165 -3.28 -10.42 16.67
N CYS A 166 -3.85 -11.35 15.91
CA CYS A 166 -5.16 -11.18 15.28
C CYS A 166 -6.23 -10.70 16.28
N SER A 167 -6.18 -11.20 17.52
CA SER A 167 -7.15 -10.86 18.57
C SER A 167 -7.12 -9.39 19.02
N VAL A 168 -6.08 -8.62 18.68
CA VAL A 168 -5.92 -7.21 19.08
C VAL A 168 -5.69 -6.27 17.87
N VAL A 169 -5.81 -6.78 16.64
CA VAL A 169 -5.61 -5.95 15.43
C VAL A 169 -6.61 -4.79 15.39
N TRP A 170 -7.88 -5.06 15.74
CA TRP A 170 -8.89 -4.00 15.75
C TRP A 170 -8.65 -2.95 16.82
N ASP A 171 -8.23 -3.35 18.03
CA ASP A 171 -7.85 -2.41 19.09
C ASP A 171 -6.70 -1.52 18.63
N GLY A 172 -5.68 -2.11 18.00
CA GLY A 172 -4.56 -1.37 17.41
C GLY A 172 -5.00 -0.40 16.30
N LEU A 173 -5.91 -0.81 15.41
CA LEU A 173 -6.49 0.08 14.40
C LEU A 173 -7.26 1.24 15.04
N MET A 174 -8.02 1.01 16.11
CA MET A 174 -8.74 2.08 16.80
C MET A 174 -7.78 3.07 17.48
N GLY A 175 -6.66 2.61 18.06
CA GLY A 175 -5.62 3.50 18.57
C GLY A 175 -5.01 4.40 17.48
N VAL A 176 -4.77 3.86 16.28
CA VAL A 176 -4.32 4.66 15.13
C VAL A 176 -5.43 5.62 14.66
N HIS A 177 -6.69 5.20 14.71
CA HIS A 177 -7.83 6.04 14.34
C HIS A 177 -7.93 7.27 15.24
N GLU A 178 -7.82 7.07 16.55
CA GLU A 178 -7.78 8.16 17.54
C GLU A 178 -6.61 9.10 17.31
N THR A 179 -5.42 8.56 17.01
CA THR A 179 -4.24 9.37 16.68
C THR A 179 -4.48 10.24 15.44
N ILE A 180 -5.09 9.67 14.38
CA ILE A 180 -5.38 10.42 13.15
C ILE A 180 -6.44 11.50 13.39
N LEU A 181 -7.53 11.18 14.08
CA LEU A 181 -8.64 12.13 14.29
C LEU A 181 -8.35 13.19 15.35
N GLY A 182 -7.47 12.89 16.30
CA GLY A 182 -7.07 13.81 17.37
C GLY A 182 -5.99 14.82 16.96
N ALA A 183 -5.34 14.64 15.80
CA ALA A 183 -4.29 15.52 15.31
C ALA A 183 -4.84 16.65 14.43
N ASP A 184 -4.28 17.86 14.59
CA ASP A 184 -4.55 18.98 13.70
C ASP A 184 -3.54 18.99 12.53
N TRP A 185 -3.82 18.14 11.53
CA TRP A 185 -2.96 17.99 10.35
C TRP A 185 -2.78 19.31 9.57
N ALA A 186 -3.79 20.18 9.58
CA ALA A 186 -3.77 21.42 8.80
C ALA A 186 -2.90 22.50 9.47
N ALA A 187 -2.86 22.54 10.80
CA ALA A 187 -2.03 23.47 11.56
C ALA A 187 -0.58 22.98 11.79
N ALA A 188 -0.32 21.69 11.60
CA ALA A 188 0.99 21.08 11.84
C ALA A 188 2.08 21.71 10.97
N ASP A 189 3.18 22.13 11.62
CA ASP A 189 4.40 22.50 10.90
C ASP A 189 5.09 21.27 10.30
N ARG A 190 6.16 21.48 9.52
CA ARG A 190 6.89 20.38 8.87
C ARG A 190 7.40 19.33 9.86
N GLY A 191 7.85 19.75 11.05
CA GLY A 191 8.38 18.85 12.06
C GLY A 191 7.29 18.03 12.75
N GLU A 192 6.19 18.69 13.10
CA GLU A 192 5.00 18.03 13.65
C GLU A 192 4.38 17.06 12.63
N LEU A 193 4.24 17.47 11.37
CA LEU A 193 3.74 16.62 10.30
C LEU A 193 4.63 15.39 10.12
N ALA A 194 5.97 15.56 10.11
CA ALA A 194 6.89 14.43 10.02
C ALA A 194 6.72 13.47 11.21
N TYR A 195 6.50 13.97 12.43
CA TYR A 195 6.23 13.14 13.60
C TYR A 195 4.89 12.40 13.49
N LEU A 196 3.82 13.07 13.09
CA LEU A 196 2.49 12.48 12.90
C LEU A 196 2.51 11.35 11.86
N LEU A 197 3.20 11.57 10.73
CA LEU A 197 3.41 10.54 9.71
C LEU A 197 4.21 9.35 10.25
N SER A 198 5.30 9.64 10.97
CA SER A 198 6.16 8.61 11.57
C SER A 198 5.41 7.74 12.58
N ARG A 199 4.60 8.39 13.44
CA ARG A 199 3.77 7.72 14.44
C ARG A 199 2.70 6.86 13.79
N THR A 200 1.93 7.45 12.87
CA THR A 200 0.87 6.75 12.13
C THR A 200 1.43 5.53 11.40
N TYR A 201 2.55 5.67 10.69
CA TYR A 201 3.13 4.56 9.94
C TYR A 201 3.74 3.48 10.85
N ALA A 202 4.47 3.85 11.91
CA ALA A 202 5.04 2.87 12.84
C ALA A 202 3.96 2.03 13.52
N ASP A 203 2.86 2.67 13.94
CA ASP A 203 1.73 1.99 14.55
C ASP A 203 1.04 1.06 13.53
N LEU A 204 0.74 1.53 12.31
CA LEU A 204 0.16 0.70 11.25
C LEU A 204 1.08 -0.47 10.84
N ASN A 205 2.39 -0.25 10.79
CA ASN A 205 3.37 -1.28 10.46
C ASN A 205 3.35 -2.41 11.50
N GLN A 206 3.21 -2.08 12.79
CA GLN A 206 3.10 -3.06 13.87
C GLN A 206 1.74 -3.76 13.89
N VAL A 207 0.64 -3.02 13.67
CA VAL A 207 -0.72 -3.59 13.60
C VAL A 207 -0.82 -4.59 12.44
N HIS A 208 -0.29 -4.21 11.27
CA HIS A 208 -0.21 -5.02 10.06
C HIS A 208 -1.57 -5.67 9.71
N PRO A 209 -2.62 -4.86 9.48
CA PRO A 209 -4.01 -5.32 9.54
C PRO A 209 -4.42 -6.27 8.41
N PHE A 210 -3.72 -6.28 7.27
CA PHE A 210 -4.09 -7.07 6.10
C PHE A 210 -3.17 -8.27 5.91
N ARG A 211 -3.61 -9.25 5.09
CA ARG A 211 -2.79 -10.42 4.78
C ARG A 211 -1.57 -10.05 3.92
N GLU A 212 -1.73 -9.17 2.95
CA GLU A 212 -0.69 -8.66 2.06
C GLU A 212 -1.04 -7.22 1.69
N GLY A 213 -0.06 -6.39 1.29
CA GLY A 213 -0.36 -5.03 0.82
C GLY A 213 -0.38 -3.92 1.88
N ASN A 214 0.04 -4.23 3.11
CA ASN A 214 0.04 -3.29 4.24
C ASN A 214 0.84 -2.01 3.96
N GLY A 215 2.05 -2.12 3.41
CA GLY A 215 2.90 -0.98 3.10
C GLY A 215 2.26 -0.01 2.10
N ARG A 216 1.81 -0.53 0.95
CA ARG A 216 1.14 0.25 -0.12
C ARG A 216 -0.14 0.94 0.36
N ALA A 217 -0.96 0.26 1.17
CA ALA A 217 -2.16 0.87 1.73
C ALA A 217 -1.82 1.97 2.74
N ALA A 218 -0.82 1.74 3.60
CA ALA A 218 -0.39 2.71 4.60
C ALA A 218 0.26 3.95 3.96
N THR A 219 1.18 3.80 3.00
CA THR A 219 1.79 4.94 2.31
C THR A 219 0.75 5.79 1.58
N MET A 220 -0.21 5.17 0.89
CA MET A 220 -1.30 5.90 0.26
C MET A 220 -2.17 6.63 1.30
N LEU A 221 -2.48 6.02 2.46
CA LEU A 221 -3.16 6.74 3.53
C LEU A 221 -2.37 7.98 3.98
N LEU A 222 -1.05 7.88 4.14
CA LEU A 222 -0.22 9.02 4.51
C LEU A 222 -0.31 10.16 3.49
N HIS A 223 -0.26 9.86 2.19
CA HIS A 223 -0.46 10.88 1.15
C HIS A 223 -1.84 11.55 1.27
N LEU A 224 -2.90 10.80 1.59
CA LEU A 224 -4.24 11.35 1.79
C LEU A 224 -4.32 12.25 3.04
N LEU A 225 -3.58 11.94 4.10
CA LEU A 225 -3.51 12.76 5.32
C LEU A 225 -2.72 14.05 5.10
N VAL A 226 -1.73 14.04 4.21
CA VAL A 226 -0.93 15.23 3.83
C VAL A 226 -1.64 16.10 2.80
N ALA A 227 -2.49 15.52 1.95
CA ALA A 227 -3.18 16.23 0.87
C ALA A 227 -3.90 17.54 1.25
N PRO A 228 -4.60 17.67 2.40
CA PRO A 228 -5.24 18.93 2.79
C PRO A 228 -4.28 19.94 3.43
N THR A 229 -3.00 19.61 3.58
CA THR A 229 -1.99 20.48 4.19
C THR A 229 -1.30 21.36 3.13
N GLY A 230 -0.53 22.35 3.57
CA GLY A 230 0.37 23.12 2.69
C GLY A 230 1.65 22.38 2.29
N PHE A 231 1.76 21.08 2.58
CA PHE A 231 2.93 20.27 2.28
C PHE A 231 2.58 19.14 1.30
N ARG A 232 3.62 18.59 0.68
CA ARG A 232 3.57 17.41 -0.18
C ARG A 232 4.49 16.34 0.39
N LEU A 233 4.00 15.11 0.41
CA LEU A 233 4.81 13.93 0.70
C LEU A 233 5.37 13.36 -0.61
N ASP A 234 6.69 13.22 -0.69
CA ASP A 234 7.40 12.63 -1.81
C ASP A 234 8.33 11.50 -1.35
N LEU A 235 7.96 10.26 -1.70
CA LEU A 235 8.69 9.05 -1.33
C LEU A 235 9.69 8.59 -2.40
N THR A 236 9.91 9.31 -3.51
CA THR A 236 10.72 8.82 -4.64
C THR A 236 12.20 8.63 -4.33
N ASP A 237 12.69 9.33 -3.30
CA ASP A 237 14.07 9.26 -2.83
C ASP A 237 14.23 8.48 -1.53
N VAL A 238 13.14 7.86 -1.04
CA VAL A 238 13.22 6.93 0.09
C VAL A 238 13.70 5.57 -0.41
N GLU A 239 14.91 5.18 -0.01
CA GLU A 239 15.44 3.87 -0.35
C GLU A 239 14.72 2.75 0.40
N ARG A 240 14.46 1.64 -0.31
CA ARG A 240 13.88 0.42 0.27
C ARG A 240 14.66 -0.08 1.49
N ARG A 241 16.00 0.00 1.46
CA ARG A 241 16.84 -0.43 2.58
C ARG A 241 16.53 0.38 3.84
N ASP A 242 16.47 1.69 3.71
CA ASP A 242 16.23 2.59 4.83
C ASP A 242 14.80 2.45 5.35
N TRP A 243 13.82 2.25 4.47
CA TRP A 243 12.43 1.97 4.85
C TRP A 243 12.28 0.65 5.62
N ILE A 244 12.94 -0.42 5.14
CA ILE A 244 12.96 -1.71 5.84
C ILE A 244 13.67 -1.60 7.18
N GLY A 245 14.80 -0.89 7.25
CA GLY A 245 15.52 -0.62 8.49
C GLY A 245 14.64 0.11 9.49
N ALA A 246 14.02 1.22 9.10
CA ALA A 246 13.09 1.97 9.94
C ALA A 246 11.89 1.12 10.39
N SER A 247 11.36 0.27 9.50
CA SER A 247 10.27 -0.67 9.84
C SER A 247 10.69 -1.67 10.92
N GLN A 248 11.91 -2.21 10.85
CA GLN A 248 12.43 -3.15 11.84
C GLN A 248 12.73 -2.45 13.16
N ASP A 249 13.41 -1.31 13.12
CA ASP A 249 13.78 -0.53 14.31
C ASP A 249 12.57 0.11 15.01
N SER A 250 11.46 0.28 14.28
CA SER A 250 10.20 0.75 14.87
C SER A 250 9.49 -0.32 15.70
N ALA A 251 9.79 -1.60 15.45
CA ALA A 251 9.08 -2.70 16.09
C ALA A 251 9.35 -2.71 17.61
N PRO A 252 8.32 -2.98 18.43
CA PRO A 252 8.51 -3.07 19.87
C PRO A 252 9.32 -4.32 20.23
N PHE A 253 10.11 -4.23 21.31
CA PHE A 253 10.87 -5.37 21.83
C PHE A 253 9.99 -6.57 22.19
N ARG A 254 8.75 -6.31 22.66
CA ARG A 254 7.71 -7.32 22.89
C ARG A 254 6.55 -7.06 21.97
N GLN A 255 5.89 -8.11 21.48
CA GLN A 255 4.73 -8.00 20.58
C GLN A 255 3.59 -7.10 21.11
N ALA A 256 3.41 -7.05 22.44
CA ALA A 256 2.42 -6.22 23.11
C ALA A 256 2.91 -4.79 23.47
N GLY A 257 4.15 -4.44 23.12
CA GLY A 257 4.71 -3.11 23.38
C GLY A 257 4.30 -2.09 22.33
N ALA A 258 4.58 -0.81 22.60
CA ALA A 258 4.35 0.29 21.67
C ALA A 258 5.51 0.42 20.67
N PRO A 259 5.24 0.56 19.37
CA PRO A 259 6.27 0.81 18.37
C PRO A 259 6.87 2.21 18.51
N SER A 260 8.07 2.41 17.97
CA SER A 260 8.77 3.69 17.98
C SER A 260 8.62 4.43 16.66
N ALA A 261 8.17 5.69 16.68
CA ALA A 261 8.14 6.57 15.52
C ALA A 261 9.53 7.05 15.09
N ARG A 262 10.50 7.05 16.02
CA ARG A 262 11.82 7.69 15.81
C ARG A 262 12.56 7.24 14.53
N PRO A 263 12.56 5.95 14.15
CA PRO A 263 13.28 5.50 12.97
C PRO A 263 12.73 6.07 11.66
N PHE A 264 11.43 6.41 11.61
CA PHE A 264 10.80 6.99 10.43
C PHE A 264 10.95 8.51 10.32
N LEU A 265 11.16 9.20 11.44
CA LEU A 265 11.25 10.66 11.50
C LEU A 265 12.24 11.26 10.49
N PRO A 266 13.50 10.79 10.37
CA PRO A 266 14.43 11.36 9.39
C PRO A 266 14.01 11.07 7.93
N LEU A 267 13.25 10.00 7.67
CA LEU A 267 12.74 9.72 6.32
C LEU A 267 11.64 10.71 5.96
N PHE A 268 10.63 10.88 6.82
CA PHE A 268 9.52 11.79 6.56
C PHE A 268 9.93 13.26 6.56
N LEU A 269 10.90 13.66 7.40
CA LEU A 269 11.46 15.02 7.35
C LEU A 269 12.04 15.33 5.96
N ARG A 270 12.77 14.38 5.34
CA ARG A 270 13.33 14.56 4.00
C ARG A 270 12.27 14.48 2.90
N ALA A 271 11.27 13.63 3.07
CA ALA A 271 10.21 13.39 2.11
C ALA A 271 9.15 14.50 2.06
N LEU A 272 9.07 15.36 3.07
CA LEU A 272 8.14 16.50 3.10
C LEU A 272 8.75 17.74 2.44
N SER A 273 8.06 18.27 1.43
CA SER A 273 8.34 19.56 0.80
C SER A 273 7.13 20.49 0.92
N SER A 274 7.36 21.80 1.03
CA SER A 274 6.34 22.84 0.91
C SER A 274 5.94 23.10 -0.54
#